data_AF-A0A4D4N2S9-F1
#
_entry.id   AF-A0A4D4N2S9-F1
#
_cell.length_a   1.000
_cell.length_b   1.000
_cell.length_c   1.000
_cell.angle_alpha   90.00
_cell.angle_beta   90.00
_cell.angle_gamma   90.00
#
_symmetry.space_group_name_H-M   'P 1'
#
loop_
_entity.id
_entity.type
_entity.pdbx_description
1 polymer ?
#
loop_
_entity_poly.entity_id
_entity_poly.type
_entity_poly.pdbx_seq_one_letter_code
_entity_poly.pdbx_strand_id
1 'polypeptide(L)'
;MRAARSQGHRGESEHRPPGPTLPGARGWGAARTRGDRPDGHPDHPTGSPTTDGPARPARPDRREEGDGHDGHEGQDGHDGHDLLCAATAFLTLHHTEERLGDPARRIAAAHAEIAETGTYRHTTEELVFGARVAWRNANRCIGRLYWHSLCVRDRRDVRDAKDVAEASADHLREATRDGRIRALITVFAPDAPGRPGPRIWNEQLIRYAGYARPGGAVTGDPRNAGLTALARRLGWPGGPGSPFDVLPLIVQSAGDRPRWFTLPEDAVLEVALTHPEYPWWRSLGLRWHAVPALAGMCLESGGICYPAAPFNGWYMGTEIGARNLADADRYDLLPHLADRLGLDTRSDRSLWKDRALVELNRSVLHSFDRAGVTVTDHHTESLRFLTHLDREERKGRRVGADWSWIVPPISGSATPVFHRTYETVERHPAYVHHPEALARARGEIDEILV
;
A
#
# COMPACT_ATOMS: atom_id res chain seq x y z
N MET A 1 -55.54 -14.47 -18.82
CA MET A 1 -56.50 -15.39 -19.47
C MET A 1 -55.75 -16.59 -20.00
N ARG A 2 -56.12 -17.80 -19.52
CA ARG A 2 -55.95 -19.18 -20.04
C ARG A 2 -54.52 -19.64 -20.44
N ALA A 3 -53.84 -20.54 -19.72
CA ALA A 3 -54.12 -21.97 -19.44
C ALA A 3 -54.08 -22.84 -20.73
N ALA A 4 -53.49 -24.05 -20.80
CA ALA A 4 -52.77 -24.93 -19.88
C ALA A 4 -52.39 -26.25 -20.63
N ARG A 5 -51.49 -27.06 -20.00
CA ARG A 5 -51.41 -28.55 -19.96
C ARG A 5 -50.96 -29.30 -21.25
N SER A 6 -49.94 -30.19 -21.26
CA SER A 6 -49.52 -31.39 -20.47
C SER A 6 -49.70 -32.65 -21.36
N GLN A 7 -48.70 -33.48 -21.70
CA GLN A 7 -48.16 -34.72 -21.06
C GLN A 7 -47.46 -35.49 -22.22
N GLY A 8 -46.47 -36.39 -22.11
CA GLY A 8 -45.76 -37.02 -21.00
C GLY A 8 -44.74 -38.08 -21.50
N HIS A 9 -43.82 -38.43 -20.60
CA HIS A 9 -43.08 -39.68 -20.34
C HIS A 9 -42.30 -40.51 -21.39
N ARG A 10 -41.02 -40.74 -21.03
CA ARG A 10 -40.17 -41.97 -20.96
C ARG A 10 -38.73 -41.50 -21.29
N GLY A 11 -37.69 -41.62 -20.48
CA GLY A 11 -37.28 -42.64 -19.52
C GLY A 11 -36.06 -43.34 -20.11
N GLU A 12 -34.83 -43.02 -19.68
CA GLU A 12 -33.65 -43.93 -19.69
C GLU A 12 -32.37 -43.28 -19.09
N SER A 13 -31.90 -43.94 -18.03
CA SER A 13 -30.55 -44.14 -17.47
C SER A 13 -29.35 -43.23 -17.81
N GLU A 14 -28.84 -42.61 -16.74
CA GLU A 14 -27.47 -42.59 -16.22
C GLU A 14 -26.27 -42.97 -17.13
N HIS A 15 -25.33 -42.03 -17.30
CA HIS A 15 -23.89 -42.31 -17.18
C HIS A 15 -23.11 -41.04 -16.77
N ARG A 16 -22.59 -41.05 -15.54
CA ARG A 16 -21.68 -40.05 -14.96
C ARG A 16 -20.23 -40.55 -15.15
N PRO A 17 -19.28 -39.72 -15.59
CA PRO A 17 -17.87 -40.13 -15.68
C PRO A 17 -17.20 -40.17 -14.29
N PRO A 18 -16.19 -41.03 -14.07
CA PRO A 18 -15.56 -41.23 -12.78
C PRO A 18 -14.59 -40.09 -12.41
N GLY A 19 -14.57 -39.73 -11.13
CA GLY A 19 -13.60 -38.81 -10.54
C GLY A 19 -12.24 -39.48 -10.27
N PRO A 20 -11.17 -38.68 -10.06
CA PRO A 20 -9.82 -39.21 -9.91
C PRO A 20 -9.59 -39.85 -8.53
N THR A 21 -9.05 -41.06 -8.55
CA THR A 21 -8.53 -41.84 -7.40
C THR A 21 -7.21 -41.28 -6.88
N LEU A 22 -7.13 -41.03 -5.57
CA LEU A 22 -5.89 -40.76 -4.83
C LEU A 22 -5.14 -42.08 -4.53
N PRO A 23 -3.79 -42.12 -4.60
CA PRO A 23 -3.02 -43.30 -4.20
C PRO A 23 -2.87 -43.41 -2.67
N GLY A 24 -2.94 -44.65 -2.20
CA GLY A 24 -3.11 -45.04 -0.80
C GLY A 24 -1.91 -44.80 0.13
N ALA A 25 -2.26 -44.54 1.39
CA ALA A 25 -1.38 -44.54 2.53
C ALA A 25 -0.85 -45.96 2.80
N ARG A 26 0.49 -46.13 2.81
CA ARG A 26 1.15 -47.29 3.39
C ARG A 26 1.62 -46.96 4.80
N GLY A 27 1.22 -47.82 5.74
CA GLY A 27 1.46 -47.69 7.17
C GLY A 27 2.92 -47.83 7.57
N TRP A 28 3.26 -47.19 8.67
CA TRP A 28 4.49 -47.42 9.42
C TRP A 28 4.14 -48.21 10.67
N GLY A 29 4.71 -49.41 10.75
CA GLY A 29 4.58 -50.34 11.86
C GLY A 29 5.38 -49.92 13.09
N ALA A 30 4.87 -50.35 14.24
CA ALA A 30 5.44 -50.17 15.55
C ALA A 30 6.73 -51.01 15.77
N ALA A 31 7.63 -50.50 16.61
CA ALA A 31 8.55 -51.31 17.40
C ALA A 31 8.58 -50.78 18.84
N ARG A 32 8.30 -51.66 19.80
CA ARG A 32 8.48 -51.46 21.25
C ARG A 32 9.60 -52.39 21.73
N THR A 33 10.45 -51.89 22.63
CA THR A 33 11.04 -52.56 23.83
C THR A 33 11.75 -51.47 24.65
N ARG A 34 11.26 -50.98 25.80
CA ARG A 34 11.28 -51.46 27.21
C ARG A 34 12.65 -51.54 27.91
N GLY A 35 12.68 -50.89 29.10
CA GLY A 35 13.56 -51.10 30.27
C GLY A 35 14.48 -49.90 30.54
N ASP A 36 14.65 -49.30 31.73
CA ASP A 36 14.03 -49.38 33.06
C ASP A 36 14.48 -48.12 33.86
N ARG A 37 13.70 -47.75 34.88
CA ARG A 37 13.89 -46.68 35.91
C ARG A 37 15.00 -47.06 36.94
N PRO A 38 15.36 -46.30 38.02
CA PRO A 38 14.57 -45.26 38.75
C PRO A 38 15.29 -44.05 39.44
N ASP A 39 14.43 -43.10 39.84
CA ASP A 39 14.31 -42.30 41.07
C ASP A 39 15.43 -41.41 41.66
N GLY A 40 15.03 -40.19 42.07
CA GLY A 40 15.71 -39.41 43.12
C GLY A 40 15.44 -37.89 43.09
N HIS A 41 14.41 -37.42 43.79
CA HIS A 41 14.41 -36.10 44.48
C HIS A 41 15.08 -36.29 45.86
N PRO A 42 15.63 -35.28 46.58
CA PRO A 42 14.94 -34.02 46.91
C PRO A 42 15.84 -32.76 47.16
N ASP A 43 15.17 -31.67 47.56
CA ASP A 43 15.58 -30.55 48.44
C ASP A 43 16.36 -29.30 47.93
N HIS A 44 15.76 -28.14 48.28
CA HIS A 44 16.33 -26.79 48.33
C HIS A 44 17.36 -26.64 49.46
N PRO A 45 18.28 -25.66 49.38
CA PRO A 45 18.08 -24.45 50.15
C PRO A 45 18.52 -23.13 49.47
N THR A 46 18.05 -22.06 50.12
CA THR A 46 18.24 -20.62 49.94
C THR A 46 19.67 -20.11 49.68
N GLY A 47 19.79 -19.05 48.87
CA GLY A 47 20.96 -18.16 48.87
C GLY A 47 20.91 -17.08 47.78
N SER A 48 20.62 -15.84 48.16
CA SER A 48 21.04 -14.64 47.39
C SER A 48 22.56 -14.48 47.58
N PRO A 49 23.32 -14.04 46.56
CA PRO A 49 23.62 -12.61 46.52
C PRO A 49 23.75 -12.00 45.11
N THR A 50 23.58 -10.69 45.11
CA THR A 50 24.00 -9.67 44.14
C THR A 50 25.33 -9.94 43.45
N THR A 51 25.40 -9.71 42.12
CA THR A 51 26.61 -9.18 41.46
C THR A 51 26.26 -8.47 40.15
N ASP A 52 27.02 -7.40 39.95
CA ASP A 52 27.01 -6.40 38.89
C ASP A 52 26.98 -6.94 37.45
N GLY A 53 26.15 -6.30 36.61
CA GLY A 53 26.21 -6.43 35.16
C GLY A 53 27.33 -5.56 34.57
N PRO A 54 28.06 -6.03 33.53
CA PRO A 54 29.20 -5.30 33.00
C PRO A 54 28.77 -4.10 32.13
N ALA A 55 29.49 -3.00 32.34
CA ALA A 55 29.37 -1.73 31.64
C ALA A 55 29.65 -1.84 30.13
N ARG A 56 28.87 -1.10 29.33
CA ARG A 56 29.12 -0.84 27.91
C ARG A 56 30.35 0.08 27.74
N PRO A 57 31.26 -0.18 26.78
CA PRO A 57 32.38 0.73 26.54
C PRO A 57 31.94 1.99 25.79
N ALA A 58 32.41 3.13 26.28
CA ALA A 58 32.28 4.46 25.70
C ALA A 58 33.05 4.58 24.37
N ARG A 59 32.48 5.28 23.39
CA ARG A 59 33.16 5.70 22.17
C ARG A 59 33.97 6.97 22.44
N PRO A 60 35.18 7.13 21.87
CA PRO A 60 35.99 8.32 22.11
C PRO A 60 35.53 9.50 21.24
N ASP A 61 35.45 10.66 21.89
CA ASP A 61 35.38 11.99 21.29
C ASP A 61 36.53 12.20 20.30
N ARG A 62 36.21 12.63 19.07
CA ARG A 62 37.15 13.36 18.22
C ARG A 62 36.67 14.79 18.08
N ARG A 63 37.48 15.70 18.62
CA ARG A 63 37.49 17.12 18.29
C ARG A 63 38.06 17.27 16.88
N GLU A 64 37.35 17.98 16.01
CA GLU A 64 37.92 18.60 14.82
C GLU A 64 37.54 20.08 14.87
N GLU A 65 38.56 20.91 15.10
CA GLU A 65 38.57 22.34 14.76
C GLU A 65 39.14 22.45 13.33
N GLY A 66 38.56 23.31 12.49
CA GLY A 66 39.26 23.81 11.30
C GLY A 66 38.41 24.08 10.06
N ASP A 67 38.21 25.37 9.80
CA ASP A 67 38.10 26.05 8.51
C ASP A 67 36.81 25.97 7.67
N GLY A 68 36.19 27.16 7.55
CA GLY A 68 35.26 27.49 6.50
C GLY A 68 35.96 27.79 5.18
N HIS A 69 35.35 27.33 4.09
CA HIS A 69 35.45 27.98 2.81
C HIS A 69 34.21 27.68 1.96
N ASP A 70 33.71 28.72 1.32
CA ASP A 70 32.58 28.75 0.42
C ASP A 70 32.71 27.73 -0.72
N GLY A 71 31.57 27.10 -1.08
CA GLY A 71 31.53 26.11 -2.16
C GLY A 71 30.11 25.87 -2.67
N HIS A 72 29.46 26.91 -3.20
CA HIS A 72 28.14 26.78 -3.85
C HIS A 72 28.20 26.55 -5.37
N GLU A 73 29.38 26.46 -5.99
CA GLU A 73 29.51 26.38 -7.46
C GLU A 73 29.63 24.94 -8.03
N GLY A 74 29.56 23.90 -7.18
CA GLY A 74 29.77 22.50 -7.59
C GLY A 74 28.53 21.59 -7.67
N GLN A 75 27.38 22.00 -7.13
CA GLN A 75 26.15 21.17 -7.12
C GLN A 75 25.33 21.34 -8.40
N ASP A 76 25.20 22.57 -8.91
CA ASP A 76 24.37 22.88 -10.08
C ASP A 76 24.83 22.15 -11.37
N GLY A 77 26.14 21.92 -11.51
CA GLY A 77 26.71 21.22 -12.67
C GLY A 77 26.51 19.70 -12.64
N HIS A 78 26.42 19.09 -11.46
CA HIS A 78 26.20 17.65 -11.31
C HIS A 78 24.73 17.30 -11.56
N ASP A 79 23.82 18.10 -10.99
CA ASP A 79 22.37 17.93 -11.12
C ASP A 79 21.89 18.08 -12.58
N GLY A 80 22.47 19.03 -13.33
CA GLY A 80 22.18 19.21 -14.75
C GLY A 80 22.62 18.03 -15.63
N HIS A 81 23.78 17.44 -15.35
CA HIS A 81 24.26 16.27 -16.07
C HIS A 81 23.39 15.04 -15.81
N ASP A 82 22.99 14.83 -14.56
CA ASP A 82 22.14 13.71 -14.16
C ASP A 82 20.75 13.82 -14.81
N LEU A 83 20.18 15.04 -14.90
CA LEU A 83 18.92 15.28 -15.60
C LEU A 83 19.02 14.98 -17.10
N LEU A 84 20.10 15.38 -17.77
CA LEU A 84 20.32 15.08 -19.20
C LEU A 84 20.41 13.56 -19.44
N CYS A 85 21.12 12.84 -18.57
CA CYS A 85 21.26 11.38 -18.62
C CYS A 85 19.90 10.70 -18.38
N ALA A 86 19.16 11.12 -17.35
CA ALA A 86 17.85 10.55 -17.02
C ALA A 86 16.82 10.80 -18.14
N ALA A 87 16.80 12.00 -18.73
CA ALA A 87 15.94 12.33 -19.87
C ALA A 87 16.27 11.45 -21.09
N THR A 88 17.56 11.30 -21.42
CA THR A 88 18.03 10.44 -22.52
C THR A 88 17.60 8.99 -22.32
N ALA A 89 17.80 8.44 -21.13
CA ALA A 89 17.45 7.07 -20.80
C ALA A 89 15.93 6.83 -20.90
N PHE A 90 15.14 7.75 -20.35
CA PHE A 90 13.67 7.68 -20.40
C PHE A 90 13.14 7.76 -21.83
N LEU A 91 13.59 8.73 -22.62
CA LEU A 91 13.11 8.93 -23.99
C LEU A 91 13.50 7.76 -24.90
N THR A 92 14.70 7.20 -24.71
CA THR A 92 15.14 5.99 -25.41
C THR A 92 14.26 4.79 -25.05
N LEU A 93 13.96 4.61 -23.76
CA LEU A 93 13.08 3.55 -23.28
C LEU A 93 11.67 3.68 -23.89
N HIS A 94 11.09 4.89 -23.87
CA HIS A 94 9.78 5.19 -24.45
C HIS A 94 9.73 4.85 -25.94
N HIS A 95 10.68 5.35 -26.74
CA HIS A 95 10.71 5.09 -28.18
C HIS A 95 10.92 3.62 -28.51
N THR A 96 11.74 2.92 -27.71
CA THR A 96 12.01 1.49 -27.90
C THR A 96 10.78 0.63 -27.60
N GLU A 97 10.13 0.85 -26.47
CA GLU A 97 8.99 0.01 -26.06
C GLU A 97 7.71 0.31 -26.85
N GLU A 98 7.46 1.57 -27.21
CA GLU A 98 6.29 2.00 -28.02
C GLU A 98 6.57 1.97 -29.54
N ARG A 99 7.78 1.58 -29.96
CA ARG A 99 8.21 1.46 -31.36
C ARG A 99 8.03 2.75 -32.18
N LEU A 100 8.43 3.88 -31.61
CA LEU A 100 8.23 5.21 -32.20
C LEU A 100 9.34 5.64 -33.17
N GLY A 101 10.34 4.80 -33.40
CA GLY A 101 11.51 5.11 -34.25
C GLY A 101 12.66 5.72 -33.45
N ASP A 102 13.55 6.44 -34.13
CA ASP A 102 14.76 7.03 -33.54
C ASP A 102 14.44 8.18 -32.57
N PRO A 103 14.85 8.09 -31.28
CA PRO A 103 14.60 9.13 -30.29
C PRO A 103 15.47 10.39 -30.44
N ALA A 104 16.51 10.39 -31.30
CA ALA A 104 17.53 11.43 -31.34
C ALA A 104 16.97 12.86 -31.41
N ARG A 105 15.96 13.09 -32.26
CA ARG A 105 15.33 14.43 -32.39
C ARG A 105 14.64 14.87 -31.10
N ARG A 106 13.95 13.95 -30.42
CA ARG A 106 13.23 14.26 -29.17
C ARG A 106 14.20 14.46 -28.00
N ILE A 107 15.28 13.68 -27.96
CA ILE A 107 16.36 13.84 -26.98
C ILE A 107 17.02 15.21 -27.14
N ALA A 108 17.40 15.59 -28.37
CA ALA A 108 17.99 16.90 -28.65
C ALA A 108 17.06 18.06 -28.24
N ALA A 109 15.75 17.92 -28.48
CA ALA A 109 14.77 18.91 -28.04
C ALA A 109 14.67 19.00 -26.51
N ALA A 110 14.70 17.87 -25.79
CA ALA A 110 14.70 17.87 -24.33
C ALA A 110 15.98 18.51 -23.76
N HIS A 111 17.15 18.20 -24.34
CA HIS A 111 18.42 18.78 -23.93
C HIS A 111 18.46 20.29 -24.15
N ALA A 112 17.91 20.78 -25.26
CA ALA A 112 17.78 22.21 -25.52
C ALA A 112 16.86 22.90 -24.48
N GLU A 113 15.71 22.30 -24.17
CA GLU A 113 14.78 22.81 -23.15
C GLU A 113 15.43 22.84 -21.74
N ILE A 114 16.22 21.82 -21.39
CA ILE A 114 17.00 21.77 -20.15
C ILE A 114 18.03 22.89 -20.10
N ALA A 115 18.77 23.11 -21.19
CA ALA A 115 19.76 24.17 -21.26
C ALA A 115 19.14 25.57 -21.13
N GLU A 116 17.92 25.76 -21.64
CA GLU A 116 17.23 27.05 -21.59
C GLU A 116 16.51 27.31 -20.25
N THR A 117 15.90 26.28 -19.66
CA THR A 117 14.95 26.45 -18.53
C THR A 117 15.39 25.77 -17.24
N GLY A 118 16.47 24.99 -17.28
CA GLY A 118 16.90 24.11 -16.19
C GLY A 118 16.07 22.84 -16.03
N THR A 119 15.08 22.59 -16.89
CA THR A 119 14.25 21.37 -16.88
C THR A 119 13.66 21.07 -18.27
N TYR A 120 12.83 20.03 -18.41
CA TYR A 120 12.06 19.81 -19.62
C TYR A 120 10.67 19.28 -19.30
N ARG A 121 9.76 19.39 -20.28
CA ARG A 121 8.39 18.91 -20.14
C ARG A 121 8.16 17.63 -20.93
N HIS A 122 7.62 16.62 -20.25
CA HIS A 122 7.08 15.43 -20.91
C HIS A 122 5.85 15.80 -21.78
N THR A 123 5.65 15.12 -22.91
CA THR A 123 4.33 15.09 -23.56
C THR A 123 3.31 14.33 -22.72
N THR A 124 2.03 14.35 -23.10
CA THR A 124 0.99 13.56 -22.41
C THR A 124 1.26 12.07 -22.56
N GLU A 125 1.71 11.62 -23.73
CA GLU A 125 2.05 10.23 -24.03
C GLU A 125 3.25 9.77 -23.21
N GLU A 126 4.29 10.60 -23.11
CA GLU A 126 5.46 10.36 -22.27
C GLU A 126 5.06 10.25 -20.78
N LEU A 127 4.17 11.13 -20.30
CA LEU A 127 3.65 11.05 -18.93
C LEU A 127 2.88 9.75 -18.68
N VAL A 128 2.02 9.35 -19.62
CA VAL A 128 1.25 8.11 -19.55
C VAL A 128 2.17 6.89 -19.50
N PHE A 129 3.16 6.86 -20.38
CA PHE A 129 4.17 5.81 -20.41
C PHE A 129 4.94 5.76 -19.09
N GLY A 130 5.42 6.92 -18.60
CA GLY A 130 6.17 7.03 -17.36
C GLY A 130 5.42 6.49 -16.15
N ALA A 131 4.17 6.92 -15.95
CA ALA A 131 3.34 6.44 -14.83
C ALA A 131 3.05 4.94 -14.88
N ARG A 132 2.84 4.39 -16.08
CA ARG A 132 2.60 2.95 -16.29
C ARG A 132 3.84 2.11 -16.00
N VAL A 133 4.99 2.53 -16.52
CA VAL A 133 6.26 1.85 -16.30
C VAL A 133 6.70 1.96 -14.84
N ALA A 134 6.45 3.10 -14.17
CA ALA A 134 6.66 3.23 -12.73
C ALA A 134 5.89 2.18 -11.92
N TRP A 135 4.63 1.90 -12.29
CA TRP A 135 3.87 0.84 -11.64
C TRP A 135 4.44 -0.55 -11.91
N ARG A 136 4.82 -0.83 -13.17
CA ARG A 136 5.50 -2.08 -13.54
C ARG A 136 6.78 -2.30 -12.72
N ASN A 137 7.52 -1.24 -12.43
CA ASN A 137 8.77 -1.27 -11.70
C ASN A 137 8.59 -1.34 -10.17
N ALA A 138 7.37 -1.20 -9.64
CA ALA A 138 7.13 -1.14 -8.19
C ALA A 138 7.38 -2.48 -7.49
N ASN A 139 8.57 -2.64 -6.89
CA ASN A 139 9.03 -3.87 -6.23
C ASN A 139 8.07 -4.39 -5.14
N ARG A 140 7.32 -3.49 -4.49
CA ARG A 140 6.42 -3.78 -3.37
C ARG A 140 4.95 -3.97 -3.76
N CYS A 141 4.64 -3.97 -5.06
CA CYS A 141 3.27 -4.10 -5.56
C CYS A 141 3.00 -5.50 -6.13
N ILE A 142 2.07 -6.23 -5.54
CA ILE A 142 1.61 -7.53 -6.05
C ILE A 142 0.67 -7.39 -7.26
N GLY A 143 -0.12 -6.30 -7.32
CA GLY A 143 -1.11 -6.03 -8.36
C GLY A 143 -0.57 -5.56 -9.71
N ARG A 144 0.68 -5.90 -10.06
CA ARG A 144 1.35 -5.36 -11.26
C ARG A 144 0.84 -5.90 -12.58
N LEU A 145 0.03 -6.95 -12.60
CA LEU A 145 -0.55 -7.49 -13.85
C LEU A 145 -1.33 -6.44 -14.66
N TYR A 146 -1.86 -5.42 -13.98
CA TYR A 146 -2.73 -4.38 -14.51
C TYR A 146 -1.99 -3.10 -14.94
N TRP A 147 -0.65 -3.09 -14.88
CA TRP A 147 0.15 -1.88 -15.09
C TRP A 147 -0.19 -1.12 -16.38
N HIS A 148 -0.47 -1.84 -17.45
CA HIS A 148 -0.79 -1.28 -18.77
C HIS A 148 -2.17 -0.62 -18.86
N SER A 149 -3.10 -0.99 -17.97
CA SER A 149 -4.47 -0.45 -17.94
C SER A 149 -4.62 0.78 -17.05
N LEU A 150 -3.54 1.29 -16.47
CA LEU A 150 -3.57 2.51 -15.67
C LEU A 150 -4.12 3.67 -16.51
N CYS A 151 -5.20 4.28 -16.02
CA CYS A 151 -5.70 5.55 -16.53
C CYS A 151 -4.91 6.69 -15.89
N VAL A 152 -4.53 7.68 -16.69
CA VAL A 152 -3.72 8.82 -16.24
C VAL A 152 -4.49 10.10 -16.47
N ARG A 153 -4.75 10.85 -15.39
CA ARG A 153 -5.30 12.20 -15.44
C ARG A 153 -4.13 13.17 -15.42
N ASP A 154 -3.87 13.79 -16.56
CA ASP A 154 -2.91 14.88 -16.63
C ASP A 154 -3.54 16.15 -16.02
N ARG A 155 -2.96 16.59 -14.91
CA ARG A 155 -3.31 17.82 -14.17
C ARG A 155 -2.06 18.62 -13.84
N ARG A 156 -1.04 18.55 -14.71
CA ARG A 156 0.25 19.23 -14.50
C ARG A 156 0.15 20.76 -14.52
N ASP A 157 -0.98 21.29 -14.96
CA ASP A 157 -1.37 22.69 -14.88
C ASP A 157 -1.87 23.12 -13.49
N VAL A 158 -2.35 22.17 -12.67
CA VAL A 158 -2.93 22.43 -11.35
C VAL A 158 -1.84 22.52 -10.27
N ARG A 159 -1.86 23.62 -9.51
CA ARG A 159 -0.86 23.96 -8.46
C ARG A 159 -1.46 24.50 -7.16
N ASP A 160 -2.61 25.17 -7.22
CA ASP A 160 -3.26 25.69 -6.01
C ASP A 160 -3.80 24.54 -5.15
N ALA A 161 -3.67 24.66 -3.83
CA ALA A 161 -4.00 23.60 -2.90
C ALA A 161 -5.49 23.24 -2.93
N LYS A 162 -6.38 24.21 -3.17
CA LYS A 162 -7.81 23.97 -3.31
C LYS A 162 -8.10 23.18 -4.57
N ASP A 163 -7.53 23.58 -5.70
CA ASP A 163 -7.72 22.89 -6.98
C ASP A 163 -7.15 21.47 -6.95
N VAL A 164 -6.03 21.25 -6.26
CA VAL A 164 -5.47 19.91 -6.02
C VAL A 164 -6.42 19.05 -5.17
N ALA A 165 -7.02 19.63 -4.12
CA ALA A 165 -8.00 18.92 -3.28
C ALA A 165 -9.28 18.56 -4.07
N GLU A 166 -9.80 19.49 -4.86
CA GLU A 166 -10.97 19.27 -5.73
C GLU A 166 -10.68 18.19 -6.79
N ALA A 167 -9.54 18.28 -7.48
CA ALA A 167 -9.13 17.27 -8.45
C ALA A 167 -8.86 15.90 -7.80
N SER A 168 -8.48 15.86 -6.52
CA SER A 168 -8.33 14.61 -5.75
C SER A 168 -9.68 14.01 -5.38
N ALA A 169 -10.69 14.82 -5.05
CA ALA A 169 -12.06 14.32 -4.89
C ALA A 169 -12.61 13.74 -6.20
N ASP A 170 -12.35 14.42 -7.33
CA ASP A 170 -12.73 13.91 -8.65
C ASP A 170 -12.01 12.61 -9.01
N HIS A 171 -10.75 12.45 -8.58
CA HIS A 171 -10.03 11.18 -8.72
C HIS A 171 -10.80 10.04 -8.06
N LEU A 172 -11.26 10.24 -6.81
CA LEU A 172 -11.99 9.21 -6.06
C LEU A 172 -13.34 8.88 -6.69
N ARG A 173 -14.10 9.88 -7.15
CA ARG A 173 -15.35 9.67 -7.90
C ARG A 173 -15.09 8.84 -9.16
N GLU A 174 -14.06 9.23 -9.91
CA GLU A 174 -13.70 8.62 -11.17
C GLU A 174 -13.15 7.17 -11.01
N ALA A 175 -12.47 6.91 -9.90
CA ALA A 175 -11.96 5.59 -9.53
C ALA A 175 -13.09 4.65 -9.08
N THR A 176 -14.09 5.15 -8.35
CA THR A 176 -15.10 4.31 -7.66
C THR A 176 -16.07 3.59 -8.60
N ARG A 177 -16.61 4.27 -9.62
CA ARG A 177 -17.50 3.69 -10.66
C ARG A 177 -18.54 2.67 -10.16
N ASP A 178 -19.43 3.09 -9.25
CA ASP A 178 -20.46 2.23 -8.65
C ASP A 178 -19.89 0.96 -7.98
N GLY A 179 -18.68 1.04 -7.43
CA GLY A 179 -17.95 -0.09 -6.82
C GLY A 179 -17.03 -0.85 -7.78
N ARG A 180 -17.09 -0.61 -9.09
CA ARG A 180 -16.19 -1.21 -10.09
C ARG A 180 -14.87 -0.44 -10.18
N ILE A 181 -14.06 -0.57 -9.12
CA ILE A 181 -12.86 0.23 -8.90
C ILE A 181 -11.91 0.14 -10.11
N ARG A 182 -11.52 1.31 -10.62
CA ARG A 182 -10.57 1.45 -11.73
C ARG A 182 -9.21 1.91 -11.22
N ALA A 183 -8.16 1.33 -11.77
CA ALA A 183 -6.80 1.81 -11.53
C ALA A 183 -6.58 3.17 -12.21
N LEU A 184 -6.23 4.18 -11.41
CA LEU A 184 -6.16 5.58 -11.84
C LEU A 184 -4.98 6.27 -11.15
N ILE A 185 -4.34 7.20 -11.85
CA ILE A 185 -3.41 8.17 -11.27
C ILE A 185 -3.81 9.57 -11.71
N THR A 186 -3.67 10.55 -10.83
CA THR A 186 -3.73 11.97 -11.19
C THR A 186 -2.38 12.58 -10.95
N VAL A 187 -1.77 13.14 -11.99
CA VAL A 187 -0.43 13.72 -11.88
C VAL A 187 -0.54 15.23 -11.89
N PHE A 188 -0.19 15.86 -10.77
CA PHE A 188 -0.17 17.32 -10.62
C PHE A 188 1.15 17.92 -11.11
N ALA A 189 1.31 19.24 -10.97
CA ALA A 189 2.50 19.92 -11.46
C ALA A 189 3.81 19.36 -10.87
N PRO A 190 4.87 19.22 -11.69
CA PRO A 190 6.17 18.78 -11.20
C PRO A 190 6.88 19.86 -10.38
N ASP A 191 7.92 19.44 -9.66
CA ASP A 191 8.96 20.34 -9.21
C ASP A 191 9.71 20.92 -10.42
N ALA A 192 10.02 22.22 -10.36
CA ALA A 192 10.82 22.93 -11.34
C ALA A 192 11.79 23.88 -10.62
N PRO A 193 12.90 24.32 -11.26
CA PRO A 193 13.84 25.26 -10.68
C PRO A 193 13.14 26.50 -10.09
N GLY A 194 13.36 26.74 -8.79
CA GLY A 194 12.74 27.85 -8.05
C GLY A 194 11.21 27.78 -7.90
N ARG A 195 10.56 26.70 -8.33
CA ARG A 195 9.10 26.58 -8.37
C ARG A 195 8.64 25.15 -8.06
N PRO A 196 8.60 24.75 -6.78
CA PRO A 196 8.14 23.41 -6.39
C PRO A 196 6.69 23.15 -6.82
N GLY A 197 6.36 21.87 -7.04
CA GLY A 197 5.00 21.38 -7.25
C GLY A 197 4.17 21.39 -5.97
N PRO A 198 2.84 21.18 -6.06
CA PRO A 198 2.01 21.00 -4.88
C PRO A 198 2.39 19.74 -4.11
N ARG A 199 2.04 19.71 -2.83
CA ARG A 199 2.26 18.57 -1.93
C ARG A 199 0.96 18.14 -1.31
N ILE A 200 0.64 16.84 -1.36
CA ILE A 200 -0.38 16.22 -0.51
C ILE A 200 0.37 15.58 0.66
N TRP A 201 -0.03 15.90 1.88
CA TRP A 201 0.66 15.42 3.09
C TRP A 201 0.11 14.08 3.55
N ASN A 202 -1.13 13.75 3.21
CA ASN A 202 -1.74 12.48 3.53
C ASN A 202 -1.00 11.32 2.83
N GLU A 203 -0.81 10.21 3.54
CA GLU A 203 -0.27 8.98 2.94
C GLU A 203 -1.20 8.43 1.84
N GLN A 204 -2.51 8.53 2.07
CA GLN A 204 -3.57 8.17 1.12
C GLN A 204 -4.65 9.25 1.10
N LEU A 205 -5.37 9.38 -0.02
CA LEU A 205 -6.46 10.34 -0.13
C LEU A 205 -7.54 10.09 0.92
N ILE A 206 -7.91 8.82 1.15
CA ILE A 206 -8.86 8.45 2.21
C ILE A 206 -8.10 7.73 3.32
N ARG A 207 -8.19 8.28 4.54
CA ARG A 207 -7.76 7.67 5.79
C ARG A 207 -8.68 8.08 6.92
N TYR A 208 -8.72 7.26 7.97
CA TYR A 208 -9.46 7.57 9.18
C TYR A 208 -8.57 8.26 10.21
N ALA A 209 -9.16 9.17 10.98
CA ALA A 209 -8.47 9.92 12.01
C ALA A 209 -8.06 9.03 13.19
N GLY A 210 -7.02 9.47 13.90
CA GLY A 210 -6.53 8.89 15.14
C GLY A 210 -6.57 9.92 16.26
N TYR A 211 -7.58 9.87 17.12
CA TYR A 211 -7.71 10.80 18.23
C TYR A 211 -7.04 10.25 19.49
N ALA A 212 -5.89 10.81 19.86
CA ALA A 212 -5.22 10.49 21.12
C ALA A 212 -6.16 10.77 22.31
N ARG A 213 -6.23 9.81 23.24
CA ARG A 213 -6.98 9.88 24.49
C ARG A 213 -6.03 9.97 25.69
N PRO A 214 -6.51 10.43 26.85
CA PRO A 214 -5.78 10.30 28.10
C PRO A 214 -5.32 8.84 28.34
N GLY A 215 -4.11 8.65 28.82
CA GLY A 215 -3.54 7.32 29.08
C GLY A 215 -2.94 6.61 27.86
N GLY A 216 -2.81 7.29 26.72
CA GLY A 216 -2.10 6.78 25.54
C GLY A 216 -2.95 5.94 24.57
N ALA A 217 -4.22 5.68 24.90
CA ALA A 217 -5.15 5.06 23.96
C ALA A 217 -5.49 5.98 22.77
N VAL A 218 -5.92 5.42 21.64
CA VAL A 218 -6.34 6.18 20.46
C VAL A 218 -7.74 5.76 20.03
N THR A 219 -8.59 6.72 19.66
CA THR A 219 -9.83 6.44 18.91
C THR A 219 -9.54 6.45 17.42
N GLY A 220 -9.98 5.43 16.70
CA GLY A 220 -9.75 5.34 15.26
C GLY A 220 -8.38 4.75 14.97
N ASP A 221 -7.64 5.33 14.03
CA ASP A 221 -6.41 4.75 13.50
C ASP A 221 -5.14 5.39 14.13
N PRO A 222 -4.40 4.68 15.00
CA PRO A 222 -3.18 5.19 15.61
C PRO A 222 -2.12 5.66 14.60
N ARG A 223 -2.07 5.03 13.41
CA ARG A 223 -1.12 5.41 12.36
C ARG A 223 -1.28 6.87 11.93
N ASN A 224 -2.49 7.40 12.00
CA ASN A 224 -2.79 8.76 11.55
C ASN A 224 -2.89 9.75 12.71
N ALA A 225 -2.49 9.38 13.94
CA ALA A 225 -2.67 10.23 15.11
C ALA A 225 -1.91 11.56 15.01
N GLY A 226 -0.67 11.54 14.52
CA GLY A 226 0.12 12.76 14.33
C GLY A 226 -0.44 13.68 13.24
N LEU A 227 -0.88 13.12 12.10
CA LEU A 227 -1.54 13.88 11.04
C LEU A 227 -2.90 14.45 11.51
N THR A 228 -3.64 13.68 12.32
CA THR A 228 -4.89 14.12 12.96
C THR A 228 -4.63 15.31 13.87
N ALA A 229 -3.61 15.24 14.73
CA ALA A 229 -3.22 16.34 15.59
C ALA A 229 -2.81 17.59 14.79
N LEU A 230 -2.07 17.41 13.69
CA LEU A 230 -1.74 18.51 12.78
C LEU A 230 -2.98 19.14 12.16
N ALA A 231 -3.91 18.34 11.61
CA ALA A 231 -5.15 18.86 11.04
C ALA A 231 -5.92 19.72 12.07
N ARG A 232 -5.99 19.27 13.32
CA ARG A 232 -6.62 20.01 14.43
C ARG A 232 -5.90 21.34 14.70
N ARG A 233 -4.56 21.38 14.69
CA ARG A 233 -3.78 22.63 14.83
C ARG A 233 -4.02 23.60 13.68
N LEU A 234 -4.20 23.10 12.47
CA LEU A 234 -4.57 23.90 11.29
C LEU A 234 -6.05 24.36 11.32
N GLY A 235 -6.80 24.08 12.39
CA GLY A 235 -8.17 24.53 12.58
C GLY A 235 -9.25 23.56 12.09
N TRP A 236 -8.90 22.31 11.73
CA TRP A 236 -9.91 21.31 11.40
C TRP A 236 -10.78 21.00 12.63
N PRO A 237 -12.13 21.12 12.56
CA PRO A 237 -13.02 20.92 13.70
C PRO A 237 -13.09 19.46 14.19
N GLY A 238 -12.47 18.52 13.47
CA GLY A 238 -12.57 17.09 13.76
C GLY A 238 -13.84 16.49 13.17
N GLY A 239 -13.91 15.16 13.16
CA GLY A 239 -15.15 14.44 12.88
C GLY A 239 -15.99 14.26 14.16
N PRO A 240 -17.03 13.42 14.11
CA PRO A 240 -17.85 13.03 15.26
C PRO A 240 -17.12 12.41 16.47
N GLY A 241 -15.82 12.15 16.36
CA GLY A 241 -15.01 11.42 17.33
C GLY A 241 -15.16 9.91 17.20
N SER A 242 -15.56 9.40 16.03
CA SER A 242 -15.77 7.96 15.81
C SER A 242 -14.48 7.25 15.37
N PRO A 243 -14.42 5.90 15.47
CA PRO A 243 -13.28 5.14 14.97
C PRO A 243 -13.06 5.22 13.45
N PHE A 244 -14.00 5.78 12.69
CA PHE A 244 -13.95 5.82 11.22
C PHE A 244 -14.20 7.24 10.68
N ASP A 245 -13.82 8.27 11.43
CA ASP A 245 -13.90 9.65 10.95
C ASP A 245 -12.90 9.87 9.82
N VAL A 246 -13.36 10.24 8.63
CA VAL A 246 -12.49 10.52 7.48
C VAL A 246 -11.66 11.78 7.73
N LEU A 247 -10.36 11.68 7.52
CA LEU A 247 -9.44 12.81 7.60
C LEU A 247 -9.64 13.78 6.42
N PRO A 248 -9.46 15.09 6.63
CA PRO A 248 -9.36 16.04 5.53
C PRO A 248 -8.05 15.79 4.76
N LEU A 249 -8.01 16.22 3.50
CA LEU A 249 -6.76 16.35 2.77
C LEU A 249 -5.98 17.55 3.32
N ILE A 250 -4.71 17.37 3.63
CA ILE A 250 -3.77 18.45 3.94
C ILE A 250 -2.92 18.67 2.70
N VAL A 251 -3.09 19.82 2.07
CA VAL A 251 -2.48 20.16 0.79
C VAL A 251 -1.72 21.47 0.92
N GLN A 252 -0.55 21.53 0.30
CA GLN A 252 0.34 22.67 0.34
C GLN A 252 0.72 23.09 -1.10
N SER A 253 0.54 24.38 -1.39
CA SER A 253 1.03 25.03 -2.60
C SER A 253 2.49 25.47 -2.44
N ALA A 254 3.15 25.76 -3.55
CA ALA A 254 4.53 26.23 -3.56
C ALA A 254 4.70 27.50 -2.69
N GLY A 255 5.53 27.43 -1.65
CA GLY A 255 5.82 28.56 -0.77
C GLY A 255 4.76 28.87 0.29
N ASP A 256 3.63 28.17 0.28
CA ASP A 256 2.52 28.41 1.23
C ASP A 256 2.58 27.47 2.44
N ARG A 257 1.84 27.84 3.49
CA ARG A 257 1.51 26.93 4.61
C ARG A 257 0.51 25.87 4.15
N PRO A 258 0.55 24.64 4.70
CA PRO A 258 -0.45 23.61 4.41
C PRO A 258 -1.85 24.06 4.84
N ARG A 259 -2.85 23.73 4.03
CA ARG A 259 -4.28 23.96 4.31
C ARG A 259 -5.01 22.62 4.32
N TRP A 260 -6.07 22.51 5.11
CA TRP A 260 -6.91 21.32 5.14
C TRP A 260 -8.18 21.52 4.28
N PHE A 261 -8.64 20.44 3.65
CA PHE A 261 -9.82 20.39 2.79
C PHE A 261 -10.62 19.13 3.08
N THR A 262 -11.89 19.28 3.47
CA THR A 262 -12.78 18.14 3.69
C THR A 262 -13.06 17.43 2.36
N LEU A 263 -12.92 16.11 2.34
CA LEU A 263 -13.37 15.31 1.21
C LEU A 263 -14.90 15.33 1.12
N PRO A 264 -15.48 15.63 -0.05
CA PRO A 264 -16.92 15.52 -0.25
C PRO A 264 -17.42 14.10 0.05
N GLU A 265 -18.58 14.00 0.73
CA GLU A 265 -19.16 12.70 1.12
C GLU A 265 -19.40 11.78 -0.10
N ASP A 266 -19.79 12.35 -1.23
CA ASP A 266 -20.04 11.62 -2.48
C ASP A 266 -18.76 11.08 -3.14
N ALA A 267 -17.59 11.58 -2.76
CA ALA A 267 -16.30 11.08 -3.22
C ALA A 267 -15.80 9.87 -2.40
N VAL A 268 -16.42 9.59 -1.23
CA VAL A 268 -15.96 8.55 -0.31
C VAL A 268 -16.98 7.42 -0.22
N LEU A 269 -16.71 6.32 -0.92
CA LEU A 269 -17.46 5.09 -0.76
C LEU A 269 -16.87 4.27 0.40
N GLU A 270 -17.68 3.96 1.41
CA GLU A 270 -17.35 3.02 2.48
C GLU A 270 -18.18 1.74 2.38
N VAL A 271 -17.56 0.61 2.72
CA VAL A 271 -18.22 -0.70 2.84
C VAL A 271 -18.35 -1.05 4.32
N ALA A 272 -19.59 -1.17 4.80
CA ALA A 272 -19.87 -1.69 6.13
C ALA A 272 -19.57 -3.20 6.19
N LEU A 273 -18.82 -3.64 7.20
CA LEU A 273 -18.38 -5.02 7.30
C LEU A 273 -19.40 -5.88 8.07
N THR A 274 -19.70 -7.03 7.48
CA THR A 274 -20.59 -8.07 8.00
C THR A 274 -19.93 -9.43 7.82
N HIS A 275 -20.42 -10.45 8.53
CA HIS A 275 -19.91 -11.81 8.42
C HIS A 275 -20.97 -12.76 7.86
N PRO A 276 -20.61 -13.72 6.99
CA PRO A 276 -21.57 -14.69 6.44
C PRO A 276 -22.22 -15.58 7.50
N GLU A 277 -21.52 -15.86 8.60
CA GLU A 277 -21.96 -16.83 9.63
C GLU A 277 -22.25 -16.21 11.00
N TYR A 278 -21.79 -14.99 11.26
CA TYR A 278 -21.87 -14.36 12.59
C TYR A 278 -22.70 -13.07 12.51
N PRO A 279 -24.03 -13.12 12.73
CA PRO A 279 -24.89 -11.94 12.62
C PRO A 279 -24.48 -10.78 13.55
N TRP A 280 -23.88 -11.12 14.69
CA TRP A 280 -23.40 -10.15 15.67
C TRP A 280 -22.27 -9.25 15.15
N TRP A 281 -21.61 -9.62 14.05
CA TRP A 281 -20.54 -8.83 13.44
C TRP A 281 -21.02 -7.42 13.05
N ARG A 282 -22.28 -7.31 12.60
CA ARG A 282 -22.90 -6.02 12.26
C ARG A 282 -22.90 -5.05 13.45
N SER A 283 -22.99 -5.55 14.68
CA SER A 283 -23.03 -4.71 15.88
C SER A 283 -21.68 -4.04 16.17
N LEU A 284 -20.60 -4.48 15.53
CA LEU A 284 -19.27 -3.87 15.69
C LEU A 284 -19.16 -2.52 14.97
N GLY A 285 -20.04 -2.25 13.99
CA GLY A 285 -20.01 -1.00 13.23
C GLY A 285 -18.76 -0.81 12.36
N LEU A 286 -18.00 -1.88 12.11
CA LEU A 286 -16.79 -1.85 11.29
C LEU A 286 -17.12 -1.44 9.86
N ARG A 287 -16.22 -0.67 9.25
CA ARG A 287 -16.31 -0.25 7.86
C ARG A 287 -14.92 0.02 7.30
N TRP A 288 -14.82 0.05 5.98
CA TRP A 288 -13.59 0.47 5.31
C TRP A 288 -13.88 1.18 3.99
N HIS A 289 -13.09 2.18 3.65
CA HIS A 289 -13.21 2.89 2.38
C HIS A 289 -12.86 1.98 1.19
N ALA A 290 -13.50 2.18 0.04
CA ALA A 290 -13.39 1.28 -1.11
C ALA A 290 -12.11 1.49 -1.94
N VAL A 291 -11.60 2.73 -2.00
CA VAL A 291 -10.49 3.11 -2.88
C VAL A 291 -9.19 3.28 -2.08
N PRO A 292 -8.14 2.44 -2.31
CA PRO A 292 -6.81 2.61 -1.72
C PRO A 292 -5.95 3.59 -2.53
N ALA A 293 -6.26 4.88 -2.51
CA ALA A 293 -5.52 5.89 -3.27
C ALA A 293 -4.29 6.39 -2.50
N LEU A 294 -3.10 5.87 -2.80
CA LEU A 294 -1.81 6.37 -2.31
C LEU A 294 -1.60 7.81 -2.77
N ALA A 295 -1.19 8.71 -1.87
CA ALA A 295 -0.99 10.13 -2.16
C ALA A 295 0.38 10.67 -1.71
N GLY A 296 1.10 9.94 -0.85
CA GLY A 296 2.39 10.34 -0.30
C GLY A 296 3.63 9.86 -1.08
N MET A 297 3.51 9.53 -2.36
CA MET A 297 4.63 9.10 -3.22
C MET A 297 4.88 10.12 -4.34
N CYS A 298 6.15 10.39 -4.68
CA CYS A 298 6.52 11.09 -5.91
C CYS A 298 6.54 10.10 -7.08
N LEU A 299 5.99 10.48 -8.23
CA LEU A 299 6.31 9.83 -9.50
C LEU A 299 7.58 10.46 -10.06
N GLU A 300 8.65 9.68 -10.14
CA GLU A 300 9.91 10.09 -10.76
C GLU A 300 10.03 9.48 -12.15
N SER A 301 10.16 10.31 -13.17
CA SER A 301 10.26 9.87 -14.57
C SER A 301 11.23 10.76 -15.32
N GLY A 302 12.25 10.16 -15.96
CA GLY A 302 13.20 10.89 -16.81
C GLY A 302 13.88 12.09 -16.12
N GLY A 303 14.13 12.00 -14.82
CA GLY A 303 14.73 13.07 -14.02
C GLY A 303 13.74 14.13 -13.51
N ILE A 304 12.44 14.01 -13.83
CA ILE A 304 11.39 14.90 -13.33
C ILE A 304 10.69 14.26 -12.12
N CYS A 305 10.56 14.99 -11.01
CA CYS A 305 9.70 14.60 -9.88
C CYS A 305 8.32 15.25 -9.98
N TYR A 306 7.29 14.41 -9.92
CA TYR A 306 5.90 14.77 -9.73
C TYR A 306 5.49 14.46 -8.28
N PRO A 307 5.64 15.43 -7.36
CA PRO A 307 5.60 15.19 -5.91
C PRO A 307 4.19 14.96 -5.36
N ALA A 308 3.16 15.30 -6.13
CA ALA A 308 1.77 14.95 -5.87
C ALA A 308 1.23 14.18 -7.08
N ALA A 309 1.17 12.87 -6.94
CA ALA A 309 0.71 11.98 -8.01
C ALA A 309 -0.19 10.86 -7.46
N PRO A 310 -1.36 11.18 -6.84
CA PRO A 310 -2.17 10.18 -6.18
C PRO A 310 -2.60 9.08 -7.14
N PHE A 311 -2.41 7.84 -6.71
CA PHE A 311 -2.56 6.60 -7.49
C PHE A 311 -3.38 5.57 -6.70
N ASN A 312 -4.33 4.91 -7.36
CA ASN A 312 -5.04 3.76 -6.81
C ASN A 312 -5.03 2.56 -7.75
N GLY A 313 -5.03 1.37 -7.15
CA GLY A 313 -5.61 0.16 -7.71
C GLY A 313 -6.91 -0.16 -6.96
N TRP A 314 -7.10 -1.42 -6.61
CA TRP A 314 -8.13 -1.86 -5.67
C TRP A 314 -7.50 -2.71 -4.58
N TYR A 315 -8.24 -2.90 -3.49
CA TYR A 315 -7.74 -3.65 -2.34
C TYR A 315 -7.52 -5.13 -2.66
N MET A 316 -6.44 -5.68 -2.13
CA MET A 316 -6.36 -7.07 -1.69
C MET A 316 -6.93 -7.16 -0.28
N GLY A 317 -7.84 -8.10 -0.03
CA GLY A 317 -8.62 -8.14 1.23
C GLY A 317 -7.76 -8.18 2.50
N THR A 318 -6.55 -8.75 2.42
CA THR A 318 -5.59 -8.81 3.52
C THR A 318 -5.00 -7.46 3.92
N GLU A 319 -4.99 -6.47 3.04
CA GLU A 319 -4.61 -5.09 3.39
C GLU A 319 -5.58 -4.51 4.44
N ILE A 320 -6.88 -4.82 4.32
CA ILE A 320 -7.89 -4.37 5.28
C ILE A 320 -7.92 -5.32 6.48
N GLY A 321 -8.17 -6.60 6.24
CA GLY A 321 -8.47 -7.58 7.28
C GLY A 321 -7.25 -8.00 8.10
N ALA A 322 -6.09 -8.19 7.45
CA ALA A 322 -4.89 -8.69 8.13
C ALA A 322 -3.92 -7.59 8.58
N ARG A 323 -3.98 -6.41 7.96
CA ARG A 323 -3.16 -5.25 8.36
C ARG A 323 -4.00 -4.22 9.09
N ASN A 324 -4.78 -3.42 8.37
CA ASN A 324 -5.45 -2.25 8.95
C ASN A 324 -6.31 -2.57 10.18
N LEU A 325 -7.09 -3.65 10.13
CA LEU A 325 -8.02 -4.01 11.21
C LEU A 325 -7.39 -4.91 12.29
N ALA A 326 -6.28 -5.58 12.01
CA ALA A 326 -5.72 -6.62 12.87
C ALA A 326 -4.36 -6.28 13.51
N ASP A 327 -3.54 -5.45 12.87
CA ASP A 327 -2.24 -5.06 13.41
C ASP A 327 -2.41 -4.39 14.79
N ALA A 328 -1.56 -4.76 15.74
CA ALA A 328 -1.63 -4.31 17.13
C ALA A 328 -1.33 -2.80 17.29
N ASP A 329 -0.61 -2.21 16.34
CA ASP A 329 -0.34 -0.77 16.25
C ASP A 329 -1.38 -0.03 15.36
N ARG A 330 -2.48 -0.70 15.00
CA ARG A 330 -3.59 -0.18 14.21
C ARG A 330 -4.91 -0.29 14.99
N TYR A 331 -5.93 -0.95 14.44
CA TYR A 331 -7.22 -1.11 15.13
C TYR A 331 -7.24 -2.26 16.14
N ASP A 332 -6.25 -3.15 16.12
CA ASP A 332 -6.06 -4.27 17.07
C ASP A 332 -7.35 -5.04 17.41
N LEU A 333 -8.12 -5.45 16.39
CA LEU A 333 -9.43 -6.08 16.62
C LEU A 333 -9.35 -7.56 17.04
N LEU A 334 -8.18 -8.21 16.92
CA LEU A 334 -8.08 -9.65 17.15
C LEU A 334 -8.50 -10.07 18.57
N PRO A 335 -8.07 -9.41 19.67
CA PRO A 335 -8.50 -9.78 21.01
C PRO A 335 -10.02 -9.66 21.19
N HIS A 336 -10.62 -8.59 20.66
CA HIS A 336 -12.07 -8.37 20.75
C HIS A 336 -12.85 -9.43 19.95
N LEU A 337 -12.40 -9.76 18.75
CA LEU A 337 -13.03 -10.79 17.93
C LEU A 337 -12.91 -12.18 18.55
N ALA A 338 -11.76 -12.49 19.16
CA ALA A 338 -11.54 -13.77 19.83
C ALA A 338 -12.51 -13.99 21.00
N ASP A 339 -12.74 -12.95 21.82
CA ASP A 339 -13.75 -12.97 22.89
C ASP A 339 -15.16 -13.23 22.33
N ARG A 340 -15.56 -12.49 21.29
CA ARG A 340 -16.87 -12.64 20.64
C ARG A 340 -17.08 -13.99 19.96
N LEU A 341 -15.99 -14.63 19.54
CA LEU A 341 -15.95 -15.98 18.97
C LEU A 341 -15.86 -17.09 20.03
N GLY A 342 -15.70 -16.75 21.32
CA GLY A 342 -15.55 -17.71 22.41
C GLY A 342 -14.23 -18.51 22.34
N LEU A 343 -13.16 -17.90 21.85
CA LEU A 343 -11.85 -18.54 21.72
C LEU A 343 -11.05 -18.47 23.03
N ASP A 344 -10.24 -19.50 23.30
CA ASP A 344 -9.31 -19.50 24.43
C ASP A 344 -8.07 -18.64 24.11
N THR A 345 -8.02 -17.43 24.67
CA THR A 345 -6.94 -16.45 24.46
C THR A 345 -5.80 -16.56 25.49
N ARG A 346 -5.86 -17.53 26.41
CA ARG A 346 -4.84 -17.69 27.49
C ARG A 346 -3.48 -18.14 26.98
N SER A 347 -3.42 -18.74 25.80
CA SER A 347 -2.18 -19.22 25.19
C SER A 347 -2.22 -19.10 23.68
N ASP A 348 -1.16 -18.58 23.08
CA ASP A 348 -1.00 -18.53 21.62
C ASP A 348 -1.01 -19.94 20.98
N ARG A 349 -0.76 -21.00 21.75
CA ARG A 349 -0.86 -22.41 21.28
C ARG A 349 -2.28 -22.82 20.87
N SER A 350 -3.32 -22.09 21.30
CA SER A 350 -4.69 -22.35 20.87
C SER A 350 -4.95 -21.86 19.44
N LEU A 351 -4.01 -21.09 18.85
CA LEU A 351 -4.13 -20.47 17.52
C LEU A 351 -5.35 -19.52 17.42
N TRP A 352 -5.71 -18.88 18.53
CA TRP A 352 -6.84 -17.96 18.59
C TRP A 352 -6.64 -16.75 17.66
N LYS A 353 -5.40 -16.25 17.52
CA LYS A 353 -5.04 -15.15 16.61
C LYS A 353 -5.30 -15.55 15.17
N ASP A 354 -4.81 -16.72 14.77
CA ASP A 354 -4.97 -17.28 13.42
C ASP A 354 -6.45 -17.42 13.05
N ARG A 355 -7.25 -18.00 13.95
CA ARG A 355 -8.68 -18.17 13.73
C ARG A 355 -9.42 -16.83 13.62
N ALA A 356 -9.18 -15.89 14.54
CA ALA A 356 -9.78 -14.56 14.49
C ALA A 356 -9.39 -13.79 13.22
N LEU A 357 -8.12 -13.88 12.82
CA LEU A 357 -7.58 -13.25 11.62
C LEU A 357 -8.25 -13.79 10.34
N VAL A 358 -8.48 -15.11 10.26
CA VAL A 358 -9.21 -15.71 9.13
C VAL A 358 -10.63 -15.18 9.05
N GLU A 359 -11.39 -15.17 10.15
CA GLU A 359 -12.79 -14.69 10.15
C GLU A 359 -12.87 -13.19 9.80
N LEU A 360 -11.90 -12.39 10.26
CA LEU A 360 -11.81 -10.98 9.90
C LEU A 360 -11.59 -10.79 8.40
N ASN A 361 -10.67 -11.54 7.79
CA ASN A 361 -10.45 -11.49 6.34
C ASN A 361 -11.68 -11.98 5.54
N ARG A 362 -12.37 -13.03 6.03
CA ARG A 362 -13.63 -13.50 5.44
C ARG A 362 -14.71 -12.42 5.49
N SER A 363 -14.81 -11.67 6.59
CA SER A 363 -15.76 -10.56 6.72
C SER A 363 -15.53 -9.46 5.69
N VAL A 364 -14.26 -9.14 5.39
CA VAL A 364 -13.90 -8.12 4.39
C VAL A 364 -14.35 -8.57 3.01
N LEU A 365 -13.89 -9.74 2.54
CA LEU A 365 -14.22 -10.24 1.21
C LEU A 365 -15.73 -10.37 1.01
N HIS A 366 -16.42 -11.01 1.98
CA HIS A 366 -17.87 -11.16 1.94
C HIS A 366 -18.61 -9.82 1.81
N SER A 367 -18.17 -8.81 2.55
CA SER A 367 -18.86 -7.51 2.59
C SER A 367 -18.65 -6.72 1.31
N PHE A 368 -17.44 -6.73 0.78
CA PHE A 368 -17.11 -6.08 -0.49
C PHE A 368 -17.86 -6.76 -1.66
N ASP A 369 -17.88 -8.10 -1.70
CA ASP A 369 -18.66 -8.85 -2.69
C ASP A 369 -20.14 -8.50 -2.64
N ARG A 370 -20.73 -8.46 -1.43
CA ARG A 370 -22.14 -8.10 -1.24
C ARG A 370 -22.47 -6.65 -1.60
N ALA A 371 -21.51 -5.75 -1.43
CA ALA A 371 -21.64 -4.34 -1.79
C ALA A 371 -21.39 -4.09 -3.29
N GLY A 372 -20.97 -5.11 -4.06
CA GLY A 372 -20.59 -4.95 -5.45
C GLY A 372 -19.30 -4.14 -5.63
N VAL A 373 -18.44 -4.09 -4.61
CA VAL A 373 -17.20 -3.32 -4.60
C VAL A 373 -16.02 -4.23 -4.92
N THR A 374 -15.17 -3.79 -5.85
CA THR A 374 -14.01 -4.57 -6.32
C THR A 374 -13.00 -4.77 -5.21
N VAL A 375 -12.71 -6.04 -4.90
CA VAL A 375 -11.64 -6.50 -4.01
C VAL A 375 -11.07 -7.80 -4.58
N THR A 376 -9.82 -8.11 -4.28
CA THR A 376 -9.20 -9.39 -4.66
C THR A 376 -8.80 -10.17 -3.41
N ASP A 377 -8.87 -11.50 -3.47
CA ASP A 377 -8.28 -12.36 -2.45
C ASP A 377 -6.78 -12.57 -2.72
N HIS A 378 -6.05 -12.89 -1.66
CA HIS A 378 -4.59 -12.99 -1.72
C HIS A 378 -4.08 -14.25 -2.45
N HIS A 379 -4.89 -15.30 -2.59
CA HIS A 379 -4.50 -16.48 -3.36
C HIS A 379 -4.58 -16.19 -4.87
N THR A 380 -5.69 -15.59 -5.32
CA THR A 380 -5.88 -15.18 -6.71
C THR A 380 -4.84 -14.13 -7.11
N GLU A 381 -4.58 -13.13 -6.27
CA GLU A 381 -3.62 -12.08 -6.61
C GLU A 381 -2.18 -12.60 -6.66
N SER A 382 -1.83 -13.57 -5.83
CA SER A 382 -0.54 -14.27 -5.90
C SER A 382 -0.34 -15.00 -7.24
N LEU A 383 -1.38 -15.68 -7.75
CA LEU A 383 -1.32 -16.32 -9.07
C LEU A 383 -1.19 -15.30 -10.21
N ARG A 384 -1.91 -14.18 -10.10
CA ARG A 384 -1.83 -13.07 -11.08
C ARG A 384 -0.45 -12.42 -11.09
N PHE A 385 0.19 -12.31 -9.94
CA PHE A 385 1.55 -11.80 -9.84
C PHE A 385 2.56 -12.69 -10.58
N LEU A 386 2.48 -14.01 -10.43
CA LEU A 386 3.34 -14.92 -11.20
C LEU A 386 3.06 -14.84 -12.70
N THR A 387 1.79 -14.70 -13.08
CA THR A 387 1.41 -14.46 -14.49
C THR A 387 2.05 -13.17 -15.02
N HIS A 388 2.14 -12.12 -14.20
CA HIS A 388 2.84 -10.88 -14.55
C HIS A 388 4.33 -11.14 -14.79
N LEU A 389 5.02 -11.81 -13.86
CA LEU A 389 6.45 -12.12 -14.02
C LEU A 389 6.71 -12.89 -15.32
N ASP A 390 5.93 -13.95 -15.58
CA ASP A 390 6.08 -14.74 -16.80
C ASP A 390 5.83 -13.90 -18.08
N ARG A 391 4.97 -12.88 -18.03
CA ARG A 391 4.73 -11.99 -19.18
C ARG A 391 5.90 -11.04 -19.42
N GLU A 392 6.50 -10.54 -18.35
CA GLU A 392 7.65 -9.63 -18.43
C GLU A 392 8.91 -10.39 -18.87
N GLU A 393 9.14 -11.59 -18.35
CA GLU A 393 10.25 -12.47 -18.74
C GLU A 393 10.18 -12.88 -20.21
N ARG A 394 8.99 -13.22 -20.73
CA ARG A 394 8.80 -13.51 -22.16
C ARG A 394 9.10 -12.32 -23.07
N LYS A 395 9.08 -11.10 -22.53
CA LYS A 395 9.47 -9.87 -23.24
C LYS A 395 10.95 -9.50 -23.00
N GLY A 396 11.73 -10.40 -22.39
CA GLY A 396 13.14 -10.18 -22.06
C GLY A 396 13.35 -9.16 -20.95
N ARG A 397 12.32 -8.79 -20.20
CA ARG A 397 12.40 -7.80 -19.13
C ARG A 397 12.59 -8.46 -17.78
N ARG A 398 13.55 -7.94 -17.01
CA ARG A 398 13.76 -8.31 -15.61
C ARG A 398 13.06 -7.31 -14.71
N VAL A 399 11.92 -7.71 -14.14
CA VAL A 399 11.20 -6.92 -13.13
C VAL A 399 11.56 -7.44 -11.73
N GLY A 400 11.91 -6.52 -10.83
CA GLY A 400 12.26 -6.88 -9.46
C GLY A 400 11.03 -7.10 -8.58
N ALA A 401 11.22 -7.71 -7.41
CA ALA A 401 10.21 -7.77 -6.37
C ALA A 401 10.83 -7.87 -4.97
N ASP A 402 10.15 -7.29 -3.99
CA ASP A 402 10.49 -7.40 -2.57
C ASP A 402 9.64 -8.52 -1.96
N TRP A 403 10.28 -9.66 -1.66
CA TRP A 403 9.60 -10.85 -1.12
C TRP A 403 8.76 -10.53 0.11
N SER A 404 9.24 -9.65 1.00
CA SER A 404 8.57 -9.30 2.25
C SER A 404 7.25 -8.52 2.06
N TRP A 405 7.09 -7.90 0.89
CA TRP A 405 5.87 -7.19 0.50
C TRP A 405 4.96 -8.00 -0.43
N ILE A 406 5.54 -8.90 -1.23
CA ILE A 406 4.78 -9.73 -2.17
C ILE A 406 4.08 -10.90 -1.48
N VAL A 407 4.72 -11.53 -0.49
CA VAL A 407 4.08 -12.63 0.24
C VAL A 407 2.97 -12.07 1.13
N PRO A 408 1.72 -12.55 1.00
CA PRO A 408 0.62 -12.05 1.82
C PRO A 408 0.84 -12.25 3.33
N PRO A 409 0.34 -11.33 4.17
CA PRO A 409 0.58 -11.34 5.62
C PRO A 409 -0.14 -12.47 6.37
N ILE A 410 -0.97 -13.26 5.67
CA ILE A 410 -1.62 -14.47 6.17
C ILE A 410 -1.48 -15.56 5.11
N SER A 411 -1.34 -16.82 5.55
CA SER A 411 -1.31 -17.98 4.65
C SER A 411 -0.15 -17.98 3.65
N GLY A 412 0.98 -17.34 3.96
CA GLY A 412 2.10 -17.14 3.04
C GLY A 412 2.51 -18.39 2.26
N SER A 413 2.85 -19.49 2.93
CA SER A 413 3.27 -20.75 2.28
C SER A 413 2.16 -21.47 1.50
N ALA A 414 0.89 -21.10 1.70
CA ALA A 414 -0.23 -21.56 0.90
C ALA A 414 -0.45 -20.72 -0.37
N THR A 415 0.44 -19.76 -0.64
CA THR A 415 0.46 -18.97 -1.87
C THR A 415 1.66 -19.34 -2.72
N PRO A 416 1.55 -19.32 -4.06
CA PRO A 416 2.65 -19.73 -4.93
C PRO A 416 3.81 -18.73 -4.91
N VAL A 417 3.56 -17.46 -4.53
CA VAL A 417 4.59 -16.43 -4.46
C VAL A 417 5.61 -16.64 -3.34
N PHE A 418 5.28 -17.42 -2.31
CA PHE A 418 6.19 -17.78 -1.24
C PHE A 418 7.36 -18.65 -1.71
N HIS A 419 7.11 -19.55 -2.66
CA HIS A 419 8.05 -20.60 -3.08
C HIS A 419 9.06 -20.15 -4.14
N ARG A 420 9.17 -18.84 -4.37
CA ARG A 420 10.04 -18.24 -5.38
C ARG A 420 10.93 -17.17 -4.74
N THR A 421 12.19 -17.15 -5.13
CA THR A 421 13.13 -16.07 -4.77
C THR A 421 12.96 -14.89 -5.72
N TYR A 422 13.02 -13.68 -5.17
CA TYR A 422 12.98 -12.44 -5.92
C TYR A 422 14.22 -11.60 -5.61
N GLU A 423 14.67 -10.86 -6.61
CA GLU A 423 15.65 -9.81 -6.44
C GLU A 423 14.92 -8.47 -6.53
N THR A 424 15.23 -7.56 -5.62
CA THR A 424 14.80 -6.17 -5.77
C THR A 424 15.65 -5.51 -6.85
N VAL A 425 14.99 -4.79 -7.75
CA VAL A 425 15.68 -4.06 -8.82
C VAL A 425 15.14 -2.64 -8.83
N GLU A 426 16.00 -1.69 -8.52
CA GLU A 426 15.66 -0.27 -8.65
C GLU A 426 15.68 0.11 -10.14
N ARG A 427 14.57 0.66 -10.62
CA ARG A 427 14.40 1.09 -12.02
C ARG A 427 13.59 2.37 -12.06
N HIS A 428 13.99 3.29 -12.92
CA HIS A 428 13.19 4.45 -13.28
C HIS A 428 12.49 4.24 -14.63
N PRO A 429 11.29 4.80 -14.85
CA PRO A 429 10.45 5.56 -13.91
C PRO A 429 10.04 4.77 -12.67
N ALA A 430 9.76 5.46 -11.56
CA ALA A 430 9.47 4.86 -10.26
C ALA A 430 8.44 5.67 -9.45
N TYR A 431 7.76 4.99 -8.52
CA TYR A 431 7.04 5.66 -7.42
C TYR A 431 7.91 5.60 -6.18
N VAL A 432 8.26 6.76 -5.62
CA VAL A 432 9.26 6.88 -4.56
C VAL A 432 8.65 7.52 -3.32
N HIS A 433 8.98 6.96 -2.15
CA HIS A 433 8.70 7.61 -0.86
C HIS A 433 9.88 8.50 -0.48
N HIS A 434 9.69 9.82 -0.62
CA HIS A 434 10.66 10.78 -0.10
C HIS A 434 10.57 10.86 1.43
N PRO A 435 11.69 10.89 2.17
CA PRO A 435 11.68 10.98 3.63
C PRO A 435 10.82 12.12 4.18
N GLU A 436 10.82 13.28 3.52
CA GLU A 436 10.03 14.46 3.89
C GLU A 436 8.54 14.22 3.69
N ALA A 437 8.13 13.41 2.70
CA ALA A 437 6.74 13.03 2.52
C ALA A 437 6.27 12.09 3.65
N LEU A 438 7.14 11.17 4.09
CA LEU A 438 6.85 10.28 5.21
C LEU A 438 6.73 11.04 6.54
N ALA A 439 7.61 12.02 6.78
CA ALA A 439 7.54 12.89 7.97
C ALA A 439 6.24 13.72 7.98
N ARG A 440 5.89 14.35 6.85
CA ARG A 440 4.63 15.09 6.69
C ARG A 440 3.41 14.21 6.95
N ALA A 441 3.39 12.98 6.44
CA ALA A 441 2.30 12.03 6.67
C ALA A 441 2.14 11.59 8.13
N ARG A 442 3.23 11.65 8.92
CA ARG A 442 3.17 11.43 10.38
C ARG A 442 2.84 12.70 11.16
N GLY A 443 2.69 13.85 10.50
CA GLY A 443 2.50 15.14 11.16
C GLY A 443 3.75 15.62 11.91
N GLU A 444 4.92 15.07 11.58
CA GLU A 444 6.22 15.43 12.11
C GLU A 444 6.77 16.59 11.28
N ILE A 445 6.69 17.82 11.80
CA ILE A 445 7.22 19.01 11.15
C ILE A 445 7.77 20.01 12.18
N ASP A 446 8.76 20.78 11.76
CA ASP A 446 9.27 21.92 12.51
C ASP A 446 8.19 23.01 12.65
N GLU A 447 8.08 23.56 13.85
CA GLU A 447 7.04 24.52 14.26
C GLU A 447 6.97 25.79 13.38
N ILE A 448 8.04 26.10 12.63
CA ILE A 448 8.16 27.27 11.78
C ILE A 448 7.19 27.21 10.56
N LEU A 449 6.71 26.03 10.19
CA LEU A 449 5.81 25.81 9.04
C LEU A 449 4.31 25.75 9.38
N VAL A 450 3.93 25.86 10.67
CA VAL A 450 2.52 25.79 11.15
C VAL A 450 1.96 27.17 11.45
#